data_AF-A0A0I9N6S8-F1
#
_entry.id   AF-A0A0I9N6S8-F1
#
_cell.length_a   1.000
_cell.length_b   1.000
_cell.length_c   1.000
_cell.angle_alpha   90.00
_cell.angle_beta   90.00
_cell.angle_gamma   90.00
#
_symmetry.space_group_name_H-M   'P 1'
#
loop_
_entity.id
_entity.type
_entity.pdbx_description
1 polymer ?
#
loop_
_entity_poly.entity_id
_entity_poly.type
_entity_poly.pdbx_seq_one_letter_code
_entity_poly.pdbx_strand_id
1 'polypeptide(L)'
;MFSDEISLNLLEEGIGSYDILQRALPSVVMSKIDETDDDCTIERLLKIYRIAQLQIEYILKTQAELVKEVEELQNQLKFISTENSKLRKEIVNGPETINSLFKCDRCNKLFLHSTFLYDHMKRRHKDEKQDDSK
;
A
#
# COMPACT_ATOMS: atom_id res chain seq x y z
N MET A 1 27.24 4.29 -28.59
CA MET A 1 26.76 3.18 -27.76
C MET A 1 26.68 3.70 -26.34
N PHE A 2 25.49 3.77 -25.72
CA PHE A 2 25.30 4.54 -24.48
C PHE A 2 26.18 4.04 -23.32
N SER A 3 26.60 2.77 -23.33
CA SER A 3 27.54 2.20 -22.36
C SER A 3 28.86 2.97 -22.26
N ASP A 4 29.36 3.53 -23.36
CA ASP A 4 30.70 4.12 -23.40
C ASP A 4 30.75 5.50 -22.73
N GLU A 5 29.61 6.19 -22.65
CA GLU A 5 29.46 7.49 -21.99
C GLU A 5 29.25 7.38 -20.46
N ILE A 6 29.01 6.16 -19.95
CA ILE A 6 28.75 5.94 -18.52
C ILE A 6 30.05 5.99 -17.73
N SER A 7 30.13 6.87 -16.73
CA SER A 7 31.22 6.87 -15.77
C SER A 7 30.98 5.80 -14.69
N LEU A 8 31.82 4.76 -14.67
CA LEU A 8 31.74 3.71 -13.64
C LEU A 8 32.00 4.27 -12.24
N ASN A 9 32.93 5.22 -12.09
CA ASN A 9 33.25 5.81 -10.79
C ASN A 9 32.03 6.53 -10.18
N LEU A 10 31.26 7.27 -11.00
CA LEU A 10 30.05 7.94 -10.52
C LEU A 10 28.97 6.93 -10.11
N LEU A 11 28.84 5.82 -10.84
CA LEU A 11 27.91 4.75 -10.49
C LEU A 11 28.30 4.08 -9.16
N GLU A 12 29.59 3.84 -8.95
CA GLU A 12 30.12 3.23 -7.72
C GLU A 12 29.98 4.16 -6.51
N GLU A 13 30.07 5.48 -6.70
CA GLU A 13 29.75 6.48 -5.69
C GLU A 13 28.24 6.67 -5.47
N GLY A 14 27.39 5.96 -6.23
CA GLY A 14 25.94 6.01 -6.13
C GLY A 14 25.30 7.24 -6.79
N ILE A 15 26.08 8.05 -7.51
CA ILE A 15 25.63 9.29 -8.13
C ILE A 15 24.79 8.97 -9.37
N GLY A 16 23.50 9.30 -9.31
CA GLY A 16 22.57 9.07 -10.43
C GLY A 16 22.43 7.59 -10.82
N SER A 17 22.79 6.68 -9.91
CA SER A 17 22.89 5.24 -10.19
C SER A 17 21.60 4.68 -10.79
N TYR A 18 20.45 4.98 -10.20
CA TYR A 18 19.16 4.53 -10.73
C TYR A 18 18.92 4.96 -12.18
N ASP A 19 18.96 6.28 -12.44
CA ASP A 19 18.62 6.83 -13.76
C ASP A 19 19.59 6.34 -14.85
N ILE A 20 20.87 6.25 -14.51
CA ILE A 20 21.90 5.82 -15.45
C ILE A 20 21.79 4.31 -15.69
N LEU A 21 21.65 3.49 -14.65
CA LEU A 21 21.51 2.04 -14.79
C LEU A 21 20.24 1.67 -15.55
N GLN A 22 19.11 2.33 -15.30
CA GLN A 22 17.87 2.13 -16.06
C GLN A 22 18.03 2.49 -17.54
N ARG A 23 18.66 3.64 -17.82
CA ARG A 23 18.90 4.07 -19.21
C ARG A 23 19.88 3.16 -19.95
N ALA A 24 20.84 2.56 -19.23
CA ALA A 24 21.81 1.62 -19.79
C ALA A 24 21.22 0.23 -20.05
N LEU A 25 20.11 -0.13 -19.38
CA LEU A 25 19.54 -1.48 -19.40
C LEU A 25 19.28 -2.02 -20.82
N PRO A 26 18.65 -1.27 -21.75
CA PRO A 26 18.47 -1.77 -23.11
C PRO A 26 19.80 -2.05 -23.81
N SER A 27 20.83 -1.22 -23.58
CA SER A 27 22.14 -1.42 -24.19
C SER A 27 22.82 -2.68 -23.63
N VAL A 28 22.78 -2.87 -22.31
CA VAL A 28 23.37 -4.04 -21.65
C VAL A 28 22.65 -5.33 -22.04
N VAL A 29 21.32 -5.35 -22.02
CA VAL A 29 20.52 -6.54 -22.34
C VAL A 29 20.59 -6.90 -23.82
N MET A 30 20.64 -5.90 -24.70
CA MET A 30 20.70 -6.11 -26.15
C MET A 30 22.12 -6.23 -26.70
N SER A 31 23.15 -6.18 -25.85
CA SER A 31 24.54 -6.38 -26.25
C SER A 31 24.74 -7.82 -26.71
N LYS A 32 24.55 -8.06 -28.02
CA LYS A 32 24.94 -9.31 -28.67
C LYS A 32 26.44 -9.26 -28.93
N ILE A 33 27.19 -9.98 -28.11
CA ILE A 33 28.63 -10.15 -28.27
C ILE A 33 28.80 -11.27 -29.30
N ASP A 34 29.20 -10.90 -30.52
CA ASP A 34 29.59 -11.83 -31.57
C ASP A 34 31.11 -11.79 -31.70
N GLU A 35 31.76 -12.93 -31.91
CA GLU A 35 33.21 -13.03 -32.10
C GLU A 35 33.69 -12.27 -33.35
N THR A 36 32.75 -11.93 -34.24
CA THR A 36 32.99 -11.19 -35.48
C THR A 36 32.82 -9.66 -35.35
N ASP A 37 32.44 -9.14 -34.17
CA ASP A 37 32.31 -7.70 -33.95
C ASP A 37 33.68 -7.07 -33.64
N ASP A 38 34.27 -6.38 -34.63
CA ASP A 38 35.53 -5.65 -34.49
C ASP A 38 35.48 -4.59 -33.37
N ASP A 39 34.29 -4.11 -32.99
CA ASP A 39 34.10 -3.15 -31.89
C ASP A 39 34.08 -3.83 -30.50
N CYS A 40 34.18 -5.16 -30.42
CA CYS A 40 34.13 -5.91 -29.17
C CYS A 40 35.50 -5.89 -28.45
N THR A 41 35.86 -4.74 -27.88
CA THR A 41 37.06 -4.63 -27.06
C THR A 41 36.85 -5.27 -25.68
N ILE A 42 37.91 -5.85 -25.10
CA ILE A 42 37.90 -6.38 -23.73
C ILE A 42 37.42 -5.32 -22.73
N GLU A 43 37.82 -4.06 -22.92
CA GLU A 43 37.42 -2.93 -22.07
C GLU A 43 35.91 -2.68 -22.11
N ARG A 44 35.31 -2.71 -23.31
CA ARG A 44 33.85 -2.57 -23.51
C ARG A 44 33.09 -3.70 -22.86
N LEU A 45 33.58 -4.95 -23.01
CA LEU A 45 33.00 -6.11 -22.35
C LEU A 45 33.02 -5.97 -20.82
N LEU A 46 34.18 -5.64 -20.24
CA LEU A 46 34.32 -5.43 -18.80
C LEU A 46 33.37 -4.34 -18.29
N LYS A 47 33.21 -3.25 -19.05
CA LYS A 47 32.28 -2.17 -18.73
C LYS A 47 30.83 -2.63 -18.73
N ILE A 48 30.39 -3.39 -19.74
CA ILE A 48 29.04 -3.95 -19.82
C ILE A 48 28.78 -4.90 -18.65
N TYR A 49 29.71 -5.81 -18.35
CA TYR A 49 29.59 -6.72 -17.20
C TYR A 49 29.52 -5.96 -15.88
N ARG A 50 30.32 -4.90 -15.71
CA ARG A 50 30.28 -4.08 -14.50
C ARG A 50 28.95 -3.34 -14.34
N ILE A 51 28.39 -2.78 -15.41
CA ILE A 51 27.07 -2.16 -15.38
C ILE A 51 25.98 -3.20 -15.05
N ALA A 52 26.06 -4.41 -15.63
CA ALA A 52 25.14 -5.50 -15.33
C ALA A 52 25.21 -5.94 -13.86
N GLN A 53 26.41 -6.04 -13.30
CA GLN A 53 26.62 -6.32 -11.87
C GLN A 53 25.97 -5.25 -10.99
N LEU A 54 26.24 -3.97 -11.27
CA LEU A 54 25.65 -2.85 -10.53
C LEU A 54 24.11 -2.79 -10.65
N GLN A 55 23.55 -3.14 -11.82
CA GLN A 55 22.11 -3.30 -12.01
C GLN A 55 21.53 -4.39 -11.10
N ILE A 56 22.16 -5.56 -11.05
CA ILE A 56 21.72 -6.67 -10.21
C ILE A 56 21.80 -6.29 -8.73
N GLU A 57 22.91 -5.71 -8.29
CA GLU A 57 23.10 -5.24 -6.92
C GLU A 57 22.03 -4.21 -6.50
N TYR A 58 21.76 -3.23 -7.37
CA TYR A 58 20.72 -2.24 -7.15
C TYR A 58 19.34 -2.90 -7.01
N ILE A 59 18.98 -3.79 -7.95
CA ILE A 59 17.69 -4.50 -7.93
C ILE A 59 17.53 -5.32 -6.65
N LEU A 60 18.57 -6.08 -6.25
CA LEU A 60 18.52 -6.90 -5.03
C LEU A 60 18.36 -6.04 -3.78
N LYS A 61 19.08 -4.90 -3.70
CA LYS A 61 18.97 -3.96 -2.58
C LYS A 61 17.56 -3.38 -2.50
N THR A 62 17.05 -2.83 -3.60
CA THR A 62 15.70 -2.25 -3.65
C THR A 62 14.62 -3.30 -3.38
N GLN A 63 14.78 -4.52 -3.87
CA GLN A 63 13.85 -5.61 -3.57
C GLN A 63 13.84 -5.93 -2.07
N ALA A 64 15.00 -6.00 -1.41
CA ALA A 64 15.09 -6.25 0.02
C ALA A 64 14.43 -5.12 0.85
N GLU A 65 14.65 -3.86 0.46
CA GLU A 65 14.02 -2.70 1.07
C GLU A 65 12.49 -2.73 0.92
N LEU A 66 11.99 -3.01 -0.29
CA LEU A 66 10.55 -3.11 -0.57
C LEU A 66 9.89 -4.28 0.16
N VAL A 67 10.54 -5.44 0.24
CA VAL A 67 10.03 -6.59 1.00
C VAL A 67 9.87 -6.23 2.48
N LYS A 68 10.88 -5.58 3.06
CA LYS A 68 10.82 -5.11 4.45
C LYS A 68 9.67 -4.13 4.68
N GLU A 69 9.49 -3.16 3.79
CA GLU A 69 8.39 -2.17 3.89
C GLU A 69 7.01 -2.84 3.79
N VAL A 70 6.85 -3.81 2.87
CA VAL A 70 5.61 -4.59 2.74
C VAL A 70 5.31 -5.39 4.00
N GLU A 71 6.30 -6.01 4.63
CA GLU A 71 6.13 -6.74 5.89
C GLU A 71 5.71 -5.80 7.04
N GLU A 72 6.31 -4.62 7.14
CA GLU A 72 5.95 -3.60 8.14
C GLU A 72 4.50 -3.13 7.96
N LEU A 73 4.09 -2.82 6.73
CA LEU A 73 2.73 -2.40 6.40
C LEU A 73 1.70 -3.51 6.68
N GLN A 74 2.02 -4.77 6.36
CA GLN A 74 1.16 -5.91 6.67
C GLN A 74 0.97 -6.08 8.18
N ASN A 75 2.03 -5.90 8.97
CA ASN A 75 1.96 -5.96 10.43
C ASN A 75 1.10 -4.82 11.01
N GLN A 76 1.26 -3.60 10.50
CA GLN A 76 0.43 -2.46 10.89
C GLN A 76 -1.05 -2.69 10.55
N LEU A 77 -1.35 -3.18 9.35
CA LEU A 77 -2.72 -3.51 8.93
C LEU A 77 -3.35 -4.58 9.83
N LYS A 78 -2.58 -5.61 10.20
CA LYS A 78 -3.04 -6.64 11.13
C LYS A 78 -3.33 -6.06 12.50
N PHE A 79 -2.45 -5.21 13.03
CA PHE A 79 -2.66 -4.53 14.31
C PHE A 79 -3.93 -3.67 14.30
N ILE A 80 -4.05 -2.76 13.34
CA ILE A 80 -5.20 -1.86 13.19
C ILE A 80 -6.50 -2.66 12.98
N SER A 81 -6.46 -3.74 12.21
CA SER A 81 -7.62 -4.62 12.02
C SER A 81 -8.08 -5.27 13.33
N THR A 82 -7.13 -5.76 14.15
CA THR A 82 -7.46 -6.32 15.47
C THR A 82 -7.98 -5.28 16.45
N GLU A 83 -7.39 -4.08 16.46
CA GLU A 83 -7.83 -2.96 17.30
C GLU A 83 -9.25 -2.51 16.91
N ASN A 84 -9.51 -2.32 15.62
CA ASN A 84 -10.85 -2.01 15.12
C ASN A 84 -11.88 -3.10 15.45
N SER A 85 -11.49 -4.38 15.42
CA SER A 85 -12.37 -5.47 15.84
C SER A 85 -12.72 -5.37 17.34
N LYS A 86 -11.76 -5.03 18.20
CA LYS A 86 -11.99 -4.82 19.63
C LYS A 86 -12.87 -3.60 19.89
N LEU A 87 -12.55 -2.45 19.30
CA LEU A 87 -13.33 -1.22 19.42
C LEU A 87 -14.78 -1.42 18.94
N ARG A 88 -14.98 -2.16 17.83
CA ARG A 88 -16.34 -2.50 17.36
C ARG A 88 -17.10 -3.35 18.39
N LYS A 89 -16.44 -4.32 19.03
CA LYS A 89 -17.06 -5.13 20.10
C LYS A 89 -17.37 -4.28 21.33
N GLU A 90 -16.49 -3.37 21.70
CA GLU A 90 -16.71 -2.44 22.83
C GLU A 90 -17.86 -1.47 22.57
N ILE A 91 -18.02 -0.98 21.33
CA ILE A 91 -19.15 -0.15 20.94
C ILE A 91 -20.46 -0.94 20.97
N VAL A 92 -20.43 -2.22 20.54
CA VAL A 92 -21.63 -3.09 20.53
C VAL A 92 -22.00 -3.57 21.94
N ASN A 93 -21.02 -3.86 22.80
CA ASN A 93 -21.22 -4.41 24.15
C ASN A 93 -21.11 -3.34 25.27
N GLY A 94 -20.89 -2.08 24.91
CA GLY A 94 -20.73 -1.00 25.87
C GLY A 94 -21.93 -0.91 26.81
N PRO A 95 -21.72 -0.52 28.08
CA PRO A 95 -22.80 -0.50 29.06
C PRO A 95 -23.94 0.38 28.57
N GLU A 96 -25.10 -0.25 28.38
CA GLU A 96 -26.36 0.40 28.09
C GLU A 96 -26.72 1.31 29.26
N THR A 97 -26.20 2.53 29.29
CA THR A 97 -26.75 3.53 30.21
C THR A 97 -28.18 3.82 29.77
N ILE A 98 -29.12 3.97 30.70
CA ILE A 98 -30.51 4.30 30.37
C ILE A 98 -30.59 5.59 29.51
N ASN A 99 -29.59 6.47 29.64
CA ASN A 99 -29.43 7.69 28.84
C ASN A 99 -28.95 7.44 27.40
N SER A 100 -28.39 6.28 27.08
CA SER A 100 -27.99 5.88 25.72
C SER A 100 -29.03 5.00 25.02
N LEU A 101 -30.12 4.63 25.70
CA LEU A 101 -31.20 3.87 25.08
C LEU A 101 -32.08 4.78 24.23
N PHE A 102 -32.48 4.28 23.07
CA PHE A 102 -33.37 4.97 22.14
C PHE A 102 -34.82 4.77 22.59
N LYS A 103 -35.47 5.82 23.07
CA LYS A 103 -36.88 5.80 23.48
C LYS A 103 -37.80 6.00 22.27
N CYS A 104 -38.91 5.28 22.22
CA CYS A 104 -39.97 5.60 21.27
C CYS A 104 -40.80 6.80 21.74
N ASP A 105 -41.08 7.76 20.85
CA ASP A 105 -41.90 8.93 21.20
C ASP A 105 -43.38 8.59 21.38
N ARG A 106 -43.85 7.51 20.75
CA ARG A 106 -45.26 7.08 20.77
C ARG A 106 -45.57 6.00 21.81
N CYS A 107 -44.54 5.40 22.43
CA CYS A 107 -44.74 4.43 23.50
C CYS A 107 -43.54 4.39 24.45
N ASN A 108 -43.73 3.92 25.69
CA ASN A 108 -42.65 3.87 26.70
C ASN A 108 -41.64 2.73 26.48
N LYS A 109 -41.42 2.28 25.24
CA LYS A 109 -40.42 1.25 24.91
C LYS A 109 -39.06 1.88 24.70
N LEU A 110 -38.04 1.23 25.26
CA LEU A 110 -36.63 1.58 25.11
C LEU A 110 -35.95 0.54 24.21
N PHE A 111 -35.04 0.99 23.37
CA PHE A 111 -34.31 0.17 22.40
C PHE A 111 -32.82 0.36 22.57
N LEU A 112 -32.09 -0.75 22.46
CA LEU A 112 -30.63 -0.78 22.53
C LEU A 112 -29.95 -0.07 21.34
N HIS A 113 -30.54 -0.17 20.16
CA HIS A 113 -29.98 0.41 18.93
C HIS A 113 -31.02 1.26 18.20
N SER A 114 -30.55 2.31 17.52
CA SER A 114 -31.40 3.16 16.68
C SER A 114 -32.08 2.38 15.57
N THR A 115 -31.44 1.32 15.04
CA THR A 115 -32.02 0.41 14.05
C THR A 115 -33.23 -0.33 14.59
N PHE A 116 -33.19 -0.77 15.86
CA PHE A 116 -34.34 -1.42 16.51
C PHE A 116 -35.48 -0.44 16.77
N LEU A 117 -35.17 0.81 17.15
CA LEU A 117 -36.19 1.86 17.26
C LEU A 117 -36.82 2.13 15.89
N TYR A 118 -36.03 2.28 14.83
CA TYR A 118 -36.53 2.52 13.47
C TYR A 118 -37.43 1.39 12.98
N ASP A 119 -37.00 0.14 13.15
CA ASP A 119 -37.81 -1.04 12.82
C ASP A 119 -39.08 -1.11 13.65
N HIS A 120 -39.01 -0.73 14.92
CA HIS A 120 -40.18 -0.62 15.79
C HIS A 120 -41.16 0.43 15.26
N MET A 121 -40.71 1.65 14.95
CA MET A 121 -41.56 2.71 14.42
C MET A 121 -42.19 2.30 13.09
N LYS A 122 -41.40 1.70 12.18
CA LYS A 122 -41.88 1.21 10.89
C LYS A 122 -42.92 0.09 11.01
N ARG A 123 -42.87 -0.75 12.06
CA ARG A 123 -43.78 -1.89 12.25
C ARG A 123 -45.00 -1.56 13.10
N ARG A 124 -44.88 -0.67 14.09
CA ARG A 124 -45.91 -0.38 15.09
C ARG A 124 -46.53 1.01 14.97
N HIS A 125 -45.85 1.94 14.33
CA HIS A 125 -46.25 3.33 14.17
C HIS A 125 -46.20 3.73 12.68
N LYS A 126 -46.57 2.77 11.82
CA LYS A 126 -46.46 2.86 10.36
C LYS A 126 -47.37 3.94 9.75
N ASP A 127 -48.33 4.42 10.53
CA ASP A 127 -49.32 5.41 10.15
C ASP A 127 -49.05 6.73 10.88
N GLU A 128 -49.16 7.84 10.14
CA GLU A 128 -48.99 9.25 10.52
C GLU A 128 -47.59 9.85 10.29
N LYS A 129 -47.39 10.32 9.05
CA LYS A 129 -46.77 11.62 8.79
C LYS A 129 -47.76 12.70 9.24
N GLN A 130 -47.57 13.31 10.40
CA GLN A 130 -48.27 14.47 10.98
C GLN A 130 -47.78 14.52 12.44
N ASP A 131 -47.45 15.61 13.10
CA ASP A 131 -47.55 17.04 12.86
C ASP A 131 -46.78 17.63 14.05
N ASP A 132 -45.63 18.30 13.86
CA ASP A 132 -44.96 19.10 14.90
C ASP A 132 -43.97 20.05 14.21
N SER A 133 -44.54 21.05 13.54
CA SER A 133 -43.87 22.32 13.27
C SER A 133 -44.74 23.41 13.87
N LYS A 134 -44.39 23.81 15.09
CA LYS A 134 -44.84 25.07 15.70
C LYS A 134 -43.66 25.74 16.39
#